data_AF-A0A838YYY2-F1
#
_entry.id   AF-A0A838YYY2-F1
#
_cell.length_a   1.000
_cell.length_b   1.000
_cell.length_c   1.000
_cell.angle_alpha   90.00
_cell.angle_beta   90.00
_cell.angle_gamma   90.00
#
_symmetry.space_group_name_H-M   'P 1'
#
loop_
_entity.id
_entity.type
_entity.pdbx_description
1 polymer ?
#
loop_
_entity_poly.entity_id
_entity_poly.type
_entity_poly.pdbx_seq_one_letter_code
_entity_poly.pdbx_strand_id
1 'polypeptide(L)' 'METRKNKKGDSHLPPLKTEDYYMEGDLMVFTDIYHKKRGYCCKSGCRHCPYGFKKK' A
#
# COMPACT_ATOMS: atom_id res chain seq x y z
N MET A 1 -8.72 33.62 18.34
CA MET A 1 -7.35 33.45 17.79
C MET A 1 -6.77 32.29 18.60
N GLU A 2 -6.35 31.15 18.04
CA GLU A 2 -5.30 30.96 17.04
C GLU A 2 -5.49 29.65 16.25
N THR A 3 -5.20 29.75 14.94
CA THR A 3 -4.65 28.74 14.01
C THR A 3 -5.35 27.38 13.88
N ARG A 4 -6.23 27.15 12.90
CA ARG A 4 -5.94 26.86 11.48
C ARG A 4 -4.82 25.83 11.24
N LYS A 5 -5.25 24.69 10.66
CA LYS A 5 -4.55 23.81 9.70
C LYS A 5 -3.23 23.16 10.15
N ASN A 6 -3.26 21.84 10.32
CA ASN A 6 -2.11 21.01 9.94
C ASN A 6 -2.54 19.83 9.08
N LYS A 7 -2.78 20.10 7.79
CA LYS A 7 -2.80 19.07 6.74
C LYS A 7 -1.36 18.61 6.54
N LYS A 8 -0.93 17.57 7.26
CA LYS A 8 0.26 16.81 6.85
C LYS A 8 -0.15 15.75 5.84
N GLY A 9 -0.29 16.18 4.60
CA GLY A 9 -0.15 15.28 3.46
C GLY A 9 1.34 15.06 3.24
N ASP A 10 1.87 13.96 3.76
CA ASP A 10 3.26 13.53 3.60
C ASP A 10 3.37 12.08 4.12
N SER A 11 3.44 11.15 3.17
CA SER A 11 4.25 9.92 3.22
C SER A 11 4.15 8.93 4.38
N HIS A 12 3.10 8.94 5.22
CA HIS A 12 2.92 7.94 6.29
C HIS A 12 2.47 6.57 5.74
N LEU A 13 3.28 5.90 4.92
CA LEU A 13 3.14 4.44 4.89
C LEU A 13 3.62 3.93 6.27
N PRO A 14 2.76 3.25 7.04
CA PRO A 14 3.20 2.63 8.28
C PRO A 14 4.36 1.67 7.96
N PRO A 15 5.28 1.45 8.92
CA PRO A 15 6.40 0.53 8.70
C PRO A 15 5.88 -0.80 8.17
N LEU A 16 6.49 -1.25 7.08
CA LEU A 16 6.20 -2.52 6.44
C LEU A 16 6.32 -3.64 7.49
N LYS A 17 5.22 -4.33 7.75
CA LYS A 17 5.17 -5.49 8.64
C LYS A 17 5.36 -6.77 7.84
N THR A 18 5.72 -7.86 8.51
CA THR A 18 5.79 -9.20 7.92
C THR A 18 4.44 -9.72 7.39
N GLU A 19 3.34 -9.02 7.65
CA GLU A 19 2.00 -9.29 7.13
C GLU A 19 1.73 -8.59 5.78
N ASP A 20 2.50 -7.55 5.46
CA ASP A 20 2.36 -6.75 4.23
C ASP A 20 3.00 -7.42 3.02
N TYR A 21 3.96 -8.30 3.26
CA TYR A 21 4.67 -9.05 2.24
C TYR A 21 5.16 -10.37 2.84
N TYR A 22 5.28 -11.38 2.00
CA TYR A 22 5.93 -12.64 2.35
C TYR A 22 7.03 -12.93 1.33
N MET A 23 8.05 -13.64 1.79
CA MET A 23 9.11 -14.15 0.92
C MET A 23 8.67 -15.51 0.41
N GLU A 24 8.61 -15.67 -0.90
CA GLU A 24 8.36 -16.95 -1.57
C GLU A 24 9.63 -17.28 -2.36
N GLY A 25 10.53 -18.04 -1.72
CA GLY A 25 11.91 -18.21 -2.19
C GLY A 25 12.68 -16.89 -2.21
N ASP A 26 13.25 -16.56 -3.36
CA ASP A 26 13.98 -15.30 -3.63
C ASP A 26 13.06 -14.14 -4.06
N LEU A 27 11.73 -14.35 -4.07
CA LEU A 27 10.76 -13.36 -4.51
C LEU A 27 10.01 -12.73 -3.32
N MET A 28 9.98 -11.41 -3.28
CA MET A 28 9.19 -10.64 -2.31
C MET A 28 7.78 -10.43 -2.86
N VAL A 29 6.79 -11.11 -2.28
CA VAL A 29 5.39 -11.04 -2.72
C VAL A 29 4.59 -10.14 -1.79
N PHE A 30 4.10 -9.02 -2.31
CA PHE A 30 3.25 -8.08 -1.58
C PHE A 30 1.81 -8.58 -1.47
N THR A 31 1.23 -8.47 -0.27
CA THR A 31 -0.16 -8.83 0.02
C THR A 31 -1.12 -7.68 -0.28
N ASP A 32 -2.42 -7.93 -0.18
CA ASP A 32 -3.43 -6.89 -0.35
C ASP A 32 -3.36 -5.83 0.77
N ILE A 33 -2.85 -6.19 1.95
CA ILE A 33 -2.71 -5.29 3.10
C ILE A 33 -1.76 -4.14 2.77
N TYR A 34 -0.62 -4.45 2.15
CA TYR A 34 0.32 -3.42 1.69
C TYR A 34 -0.34 -2.42 0.73
N HIS A 35 -1.13 -2.95 -0.21
CA HIS A 35 -1.83 -2.15 -1.20
C HIS A 35 -2.95 -1.31 -0.58
N LYS A 36 -3.63 -1.80 0.47
CA LYS A 36 -4.62 -1.04 1.26
C LYS A 36 -3.96 0.09 2.05
N LYS A 37 -2.84 -0.18 2.73
CA LYS A 37 -2.06 0.82 3.49
C LYS A 37 -1.54 1.94 2.60
N ARG A 38 -1.15 1.61 1.37
CA ARG A 38 -0.74 2.58 0.35
C ARG A 38 -1.87 3.55 -0.01
N GLY A 39 -3.13 3.13 0.12
CA GLY A 39 -4.30 3.99 -0.09
C GLY A 39 -4.58 4.37 -1.54
N TYR A 40 -3.84 3.82 -2.51
CA TYR A 40 -4.11 4.05 -3.93
C TYR A 40 -3.78 2.86 -4.82
N CYS A 41 -4.53 2.72 -5.92
CA CYS A 41 -4.28 1.71 -6.94
C CYS A 41 -3.17 2.16 -7.90
N CYS A 42 -2.10 1.37 -8.01
CA CYS A 42 -0.99 1.64 -8.93
C CYS A 42 -1.25 1.24 -10.39
N LYS A 43 -2.36 0.56 -10.68
CA LYS A 43 -2.71 0.07 -12.03
C LYS A 43 -1.62 -0.81 -12.68
N SER A 44 -0.78 -1.45 -11.87
CA SER A 44 0.27 -2.36 -12.35
C SER A 44 -0.25 -3.77 -12.64
N GLY A 45 -1.47 -4.11 -12.24
CA GLY A 45 -2.04 -5.45 -12.44
C GLY A 45 -1.62 -6.47 -11.38
N CYS A 46 -1.44 -6.05 -10.13
CA CYS A 46 -1.00 -6.91 -9.03
C CYS A 46 -1.99 -8.05 -8.78
N ARG A 47 -1.50 -9.27 -8.49
CA ARG A 47 -2.36 -10.43 -8.18
C ARG A 47 -3.27 -10.20 -6.96
N HIS A 48 -2.75 -9.54 -5.92
CA HIS A 48 -3.48 -9.22 -4.69
C HIS A 48 -4.03 -7.79 -4.68
N CYS A 49 -4.44 -7.26 -5.84
CA CYS A 49 -4.97 -5.90 -5.89
C CYS A 49 -6.30 -5.79 -5.11
N PRO A 50 -6.38 -4.99 -4.03
CA PRO A 50 -7.63 -4.81 -3.28
C PRO A 50 -8.69 -4.06 -4.10
N TYR A 51 -8.26 -3.31 -5.12
CA TYR A 51 -9.13 -2.57 -6.04
C TYR A 51 -9.63 -3.44 -7.22
N GLY A 52 -9.30 -4.73 -7.27
CA GLY A 52 -9.71 -5.62 -8.37
C GLY A 52 -9.06 -5.31 -9.72
N PHE A 53 -8.02 -4.49 -9.76
CA PHE A 53 -7.34 -4.14 -11.01
C PHE A 53 -6.44 -5.29 -11.47
N LYS A 54 -6.87 -5.99 -12.52
CA LYS A 54 -6.10 -7.03 -13.21
C LYS A 54 -5.80 -6.57 -14.63
N LYS A 55 -4.52 -6.45 -14.98
CA LYS A 55 -4.13 -6.28 -16.40
C LYS A 55 -4.31 -7.63 -17.07
N LYS A 56 -5.14 -7.65 -18.11
CA LYS A 56 -5.41 -8.80 -18.95
C LYS A 56 -4.38 -8.85 -20.08
#